data_AF-T0RFX0-F1
#
_entry.id   AF-T0RFX0-F1
#
_cell.length_a   1.000
_cell.length_b   1.000
_cell.length_c   1.000
_cell.angle_alpha   90.00
_cell.angle_beta   90.00
_cell.angle_gamma   90.00
#
_symmetry.space_group_name_H-M   'P 1'
#
loop_
_entity.id
_entity.type
_entity.pdbx_description
1 polymer ?
#
loop_
_entity_poly.entity_id
_entity_poly.type
_entity_poly.pdbx_seq_one_letter_code
_entity_poly.pdbx_strand_id
1 'polypeptide(L)'
;MSNQEAFNEESALESFIEINSKLNSHLYELNEEFNEEYDEFHKEEKGEIEIEEYKFSPSEILFYLKREAYDDALSTWESNRSTMLDEEFAELLNLNSNFGRIDDLIKLIKNKRVIPFVGAGMTVDCDMPTWTNFLIDLATEQQLDVDIIKAMLSGGKYDECADILIKKMQDIQFNEKYRHKFTLRGPVKGSIKYFPNLFNNGVITTNFDKVLESAYGTVVPVKEGVNSDWVSDVKCGKHQIYKIHGTMEGVANRVLTKAEYDKRYGSDDINFELELTKFIKTAAEVSSFFFIGCSLTVDRVIQVLEKLKTEYSSNTLHYAFLQKPSDEGLLVERQNKLAKVNILPIWYPEKDYEKVELLLKYMKYRLEGKI
;
A
#
# COMPACT_ATOMS: atom_id res chain seq x y z
N MET A 1 -9.29 49.89 -35.68
CA MET A 1 -8.32 50.29 -34.63
C MET A 1 -7.86 48.99 -33.97
N SER A 2 -6.67 48.52 -34.34
CA SER A 2 -6.09 47.28 -33.81
C SER A 2 -5.33 47.60 -32.52
N ASN A 3 -5.81 47.08 -31.39
CA ASN A 3 -4.99 46.96 -30.18
C ASN A 3 -4.00 45.81 -30.41
N GLN A 4 -2.77 46.13 -30.80
CA GLN A 4 -1.64 45.25 -30.50
C GLN A 4 -1.17 45.63 -29.10
N GLU A 5 -1.44 44.75 -28.13
CA GLU A 5 -0.74 44.80 -26.84
C GLU A 5 0.76 44.74 -27.12
N ALA A 6 1.45 45.83 -26.81
CA ALA A 6 2.89 45.89 -26.94
C ALA A 6 3.50 44.87 -25.96
N PHE A 7 4.31 43.95 -26.48
CA PHE A 7 5.07 42.99 -25.70
C PHE A 7 5.89 43.73 -24.63
N ASN A 8 5.61 43.46 -23.36
CA ASN A 8 6.34 44.02 -22.23
C ASN A 8 7.47 43.05 -21.84
N GLU A 9 8.70 43.39 -22.22
CA GLU A 9 9.91 42.60 -21.96
C GLU A 9 10.14 42.33 -20.47
N GLU A 10 9.82 43.29 -19.59
CA GLU A 10 10.03 43.17 -18.14
C GLU A 10 9.07 42.14 -17.52
N SER A 11 7.80 42.20 -17.91
CA SER A 11 6.79 41.22 -17.50
C SER A 11 7.08 39.81 -18.05
N ALA A 12 7.64 39.71 -19.25
CA ALA A 12 8.06 38.44 -19.84
C ALA A 12 9.27 37.85 -19.11
N LEU A 13 10.22 38.69 -18.69
CA LEU A 13 11.39 38.29 -17.92
C LEU A 13 11.01 37.79 -16.52
N GLU A 14 10.13 38.50 -15.81
CA GLU A 14 9.60 38.07 -14.50
C GLU A 14 8.90 36.72 -14.59
N SER A 15 8.03 36.54 -15.59
CA SER A 15 7.34 35.28 -15.85
C SER A 15 8.32 34.14 -16.14
N PHE A 16 9.38 34.41 -16.92
CA PHE A 16 10.41 33.42 -17.20
C PHE A 16 11.19 33.01 -15.94
N ILE A 17 11.57 33.98 -15.10
CA ILE A 17 12.26 33.71 -13.83
C ILE A 17 11.38 32.86 -12.91
N GLU A 18 10.08 33.17 -12.80
CA GLU A 18 9.15 32.40 -11.97
C GLU A 18 8.99 30.96 -12.48
N ILE A 19 8.81 30.78 -13.80
CA ILE A 19 8.72 29.44 -14.41
C ILE A 19 10.02 28.66 -14.21
N ASN A 20 11.17 29.29 -14.45
CA ASN A 20 12.48 28.67 -14.28
C ASN A 20 12.74 28.28 -12.82
N SER A 21 12.33 29.11 -11.86
CA SER A 21 12.40 28.78 -10.43
C SER A 21 11.54 27.57 -10.08
N LYS A 22 10.29 27.52 -10.55
CA LYS A 22 9.39 26.37 -10.34
C LYS A 22 9.93 25.10 -10.99
N LEU A 23 10.46 25.20 -12.20
CA LEU A 23 11.05 24.07 -12.92
C LEU A 23 12.27 23.52 -12.15
N ASN A 24 13.16 24.39 -11.69
CA ASN A 24 14.34 23.97 -10.92
C ASN A 24 13.97 23.35 -9.58
N SER A 25 12.99 23.92 -8.85
CA SER A 25 12.45 23.29 -7.64
C SER A 25 11.94 21.88 -7.92
N HIS A 26 11.13 21.74 -8.98
CA HIS A 26 10.59 20.43 -9.36
C HIS A 26 11.69 19.43 -9.77
N LEU A 27 12.70 19.87 -10.53
CA LEU A 27 13.82 19.03 -10.94
C LEU A 27 14.69 18.61 -9.74
N TYR A 28 14.78 19.43 -8.71
CA TYR A 28 15.48 19.09 -7.47
C TYR A 28 14.67 18.06 -6.66
N GLU A 29 13.38 18.31 -6.49
CA GLU A 29 12.43 17.42 -5.80
C GLU A 29 12.31 16.04 -6.46
N LEU A 30 12.50 15.93 -7.78
CA LEU A 30 12.52 14.63 -8.47
C LEU A 30 13.60 13.67 -7.97
N ASN A 31 14.67 14.21 -7.38
CA ASN A 31 15.81 13.46 -6.86
C ASN A 31 15.87 13.49 -5.33
N GLU A 32 14.73 13.65 -4.65
CA GLU A 32 14.63 13.74 -3.18
C GLU A 32 15.41 12.63 -2.46
N GLU A 33 15.29 11.37 -2.90
CA GLU A 33 16.00 10.23 -2.30
C GLU A 33 17.53 10.37 -2.38
N PHE A 34 18.05 10.89 -3.50
CA PHE A 34 19.48 11.21 -3.60
C PHE A 34 19.85 12.37 -2.70
N ASN A 35 19.04 13.44 -2.70
CA ASN A 35 19.34 14.65 -1.93
C ASN A 35 19.41 14.34 -0.43
N GLU A 36 18.42 13.61 0.10
CA GLU A 36 18.37 13.18 1.50
C GLU A 36 19.59 12.33 1.89
N GLU A 37 19.87 11.26 1.14
CA GLU A 37 21.02 10.37 1.43
C GLU A 37 22.35 11.11 1.30
N TYR A 38 22.49 12.00 0.29
CA TYR A 38 23.69 12.78 0.08
C TYR A 38 23.94 13.79 1.20
N ASP A 39 22.88 14.47 1.66
CA ASP A 39 22.94 15.46 2.72
C ASP A 39 23.20 14.81 4.08
N GLU A 40 22.56 13.69 4.37
CA GLU A 40 22.77 12.93 5.62
C GLU A 40 24.21 12.41 5.70
N PHE A 41 24.71 11.78 4.64
CA PHE A 41 26.10 11.33 4.57
C PHE A 41 27.09 12.47 4.81
N HIS A 42 26.88 13.62 4.18
CA HIS A 42 27.76 14.77 4.35
C HIS A 42 27.65 15.39 5.74
N LYS A 43 26.45 15.42 6.32
CA LYS A 43 26.24 15.90 7.68
C LYS A 43 26.96 15.04 8.71
N GLU A 44 26.94 13.72 8.54
CA GLU A 44 27.66 12.79 9.42
C GLU A 44 29.18 12.91 9.27
N GLU A 45 29.69 12.98 8.05
CA GLU A 45 31.14 13.01 7.77
C GLU A 45 31.78 14.39 7.98
N LYS A 46 31.07 15.48 7.66
CA LYS A 46 31.63 16.84 7.59
C LYS A 46 30.91 17.87 8.45
N GLY A 47 29.80 17.50 9.09
CA GLY A 47 28.98 18.40 9.89
C GLY A 47 28.01 19.25 9.06
N GLU A 48 27.16 20.02 9.76
CA GLU A 48 26.21 20.94 9.12
C GLU A 48 26.94 22.14 8.50
N ILE A 49 26.45 22.60 7.34
CA ILE A 49 26.93 23.83 6.70
C ILE A 49 26.10 25.00 7.22
N GLU A 50 26.70 25.81 8.08
CA GLU A 50 26.08 27.02 8.65
C GLU A 50 26.81 28.27 8.16
N ILE A 51 26.06 29.24 7.64
CA ILE A 51 26.56 30.59 7.30
C ILE A 51 25.67 31.58 8.04
N GLU A 52 26.25 32.28 9.02
CA GLU A 52 25.49 33.10 9.97
C GLU A 52 24.39 32.29 10.68
N GLU A 53 23.13 32.68 10.54
CA GLU A 53 21.97 31.98 11.13
C GLU A 53 21.30 31.01 10.14
N TYR A 54 21.87 30.84 8.95
CA TYR A 54 21.29 30.03 7.88
C TYR A 54 21.98 28.68 7.75
N LYS A 55 21.18 27.64 7.59
CA LYS A 55 21.62 26.27 7.33
C LYS A 55 21.45 25.94 5.85
N PHE A 56 22.41 25.22 5.29
CA PHE A 56 22.38 24.83 3.89
C PHE A 56 22.58 23.33 3.73
N SER A 57 21.83 22.75 2.79
CA SER A 57 22.02 21.37 2.36
C SER A 57 23.11 21.28 1.29
N PRO A 58 24.10 20.36 1.42
CA PRO A 58 25.10 20.09 0.39
C PRO A 58 24.52 19.84 -1.01
N SER A 59 23.43 19.09 -1.10
CA SER A 59 22.75 18.75 -2.35
C SER A 59 22.10 19.99 -2.99
N GLU A 60 21.47 20.86 -2.21
CA GLU A 60 20.92 22.15 -2.69
C GLU A 60 22.03 23.06 -3.21
N ILE A 61 23.14 23.17 -2.46
CA ILE A 61 24.31 23.95 -2.86
C ILE A 61 24.82 23.46 -4.23
N LEU A 62 25.00 22.14 -4.39
CA LEU A 62 25.45 21.57 -5.66
C LEU A 62 24.42 21.82 -6.77
N PHE A 63 23.14 21.57 -6.52
CA PHE A 63 22.09 21.71 -7.53
C PHE A 63 22.01 23.13 -8.10
N TYR A 64 21.99 24.14 -7.21
CA TYR A 64 21.77 25.53 -7.59
C TYR A 64 23.06 26.27 -7.97
N LEU A 65 24.23 25.92 -7.43
CA LEU A 65 25.50 26.63 -7.70
C LEU A 65 26.43 25.87 -8.64
N LYS A 66 26.36 24.53 -8.70
CA LYS A 66 27.29 23.67 -9.45
C LYS A 66 26.58 22.46 -10.07
N ARG A 67 25.68 22.73 -11.02
CA ARG A 67 24.80 21.72 -11.63
C ARG A 67 25.54 20.49 -12.18
N GLU A 68 26.67 20.68 -12.87
CA GLU A 68 27.47 19.57 -13.39
C GLU A 68 27.97 18.64 -12.28
N ALA A 69 28.42 19.20 -11.16
CA ALA A 69 28.88 18.40 -10.02
C ALA A 69 27.73 17.69 -9.29
N TYR A 70 26.53 18.30 -9.28
CA TYR A 70 25.31 17.63 -8.82
C TYR A 70 24.98 16.43 -9.71
N ASP A 71 24.97 16.62 -11.03
CA ASP A 71 24.63 15.55 -11.97
C ASP A 71 25.69 14.41 -11.95
N ASP A 72 26.98 14.73 -11.78
CA ASP A 72 28.05 13.73 -11.60
C ASP A 72 27.88 12.93 -10.29
N ALA A 73 27.56 13.61 -9.19
CA ALA A 73 27.31 12.99 -7.90
C ALA A 73 26.06 12.11 -7.93
N LEU A 74 24.98 12.59 -8.56
CA LEU A 74 23.75 11.85 -8.80
C LEU A 74 24.02 10.59 -9.62
N SER A 75 24.71 10.72 -10.76
CA SER A 75 25.06 9.58 -11.63
C SER A 75 25.92 8.52 -10.92
N THR A 76 26.88 8.97 -10.10
CA THR A 76 27.69 8.07 -9.27
C THR A 76 26.84 7.35 -8.22
N TRP A 77 25.97 8.09 -7.53
CA TRP A 77 25.03 7.53 -6.57
C TRP A 77 24.08 6.53 -7.23
N GLU A 78 23.50 6.88 -8.38
CA GLU A 78 22.64 5.99 -9.17
C GLU A 78 23.36 4.70 -9.55
N SER A 79 24.63 4.79 -9.99
CA SER A 79 25.44 3.62 -10.38
C SER A 79 25.75 2.71 -9.19
N ASN A 80 26.17 3.29 -8.06
CA ASN A 80 26.47 2.53 -6.83
C ASN A 80 25.19 1.89 -6.28
N ARG A 81 24.10 2.67 -6.23
CA ARG A 81 22.80 2.21 -5.77
C ARG A 81 22.25 1.11 -6.66
N SER A 82 22.41 1.20 -7.99
CA SER A 82 22.05 0.12 -8.90
C SER A 82 22.77 -1.18 -8.57
N THR A 83 24.08 -1.11 -8.29
CA THR A 83 24.88 -2.30 -7.96
C THR A 83 24.46 -2.93 -6.62
N MET A 84 24.28 -2.12 -5.58
CA MET A 84 23.81 -2.61 -4.28
C MET A 84 22.40 -3.19 -4.38
N LEU A 85 21.51 -2.50 -5.08
CA LEU A 85 20.15 -2.97 -5.31
C LEU A 85 20.16 -4.28 -6.10
N ASP A 86 21.04 -4.48 -7.07
CA ASP A 86 21.14 -5.75 -7.80
C ASP A 86 21.51 -6.92 -6.88
N GLU A 87 22.40 -6.71 -5.90
CA GLU A 87 22.74 -7.73 -4.90
C GLU A 87 21.57 -8.02 -3.95
N GLU A 88 20.93 -6.98 -3.40
CA GLU A 88 19.80 -7.14 -2.50
C GLU A 88 18.56 -7.73 -3.21
N PHE A 89 18.33 -7.32 -4.46
CA PHE A 89 17.32 -7.91 -5.33
C PHE A 89 17.65 -9.38 -5.59
N ALA A 90 18.89 -9.72 -5.93
CA ALA A 90 19.28 -11.10 -6.19
C ALA A 90 18.99 -12.00 -4.96
N GLU A 91 19.30 -11.54 -3.75
CA GLU A 91 18.99 -12.29 -2.53
C GLU A 91 17.49 -12.58 -2.40
N LEU A 92 16.65 -11.55 -2.54
CA LEU A 92 15.19 -11.69 -2.45
C LEU A 92 14.57 -12.47 -3.61
N LEU A 93 15.08 -12.31 -4.82
CA LEU A 93 14.58 -12.99 -6.02
C LEU A 93 14.93 -14.48 -5.99
N ASN A 94 16.09 -14.83 -5.43
CA ASN A 94 16.53 -16.20 -5.23
C ASN A 94 15.85 -16.89 -4.05
N LEU A 95 15.10 -16.15 -3.22
CA LEU A 95 14.33 -16.73 -2.15
C LEU A 95 13.18 -17.58 -2.71
N ASN A 96 13.31 -18.90 -2.61
CA ASN A 96 12.33 -19.88 -3.07
C ASN A 96 11.98 -19.72 -4.57
N SER A 97 10.77 -19.29 -4.90
CA SER A 97 10.26 -19.16 -6.27
C SER A 97 9.91 -17.72 -6.63
N ASN A 98 10.51 -16.76 -5.91
CA ASN A 98 10.18 -15.34 -6.02
C ASN A 98 10.41 -14.80 -7.43
N PHE A 99 11.58 -15.07 -8.03
CA PHE A 99 11.92 -14.56 -9.36
C PHE A 99 10.82 -14.81 -10.40
N GLY A 100 10.43 -16.08 -10.60
CA GLY A 100 9.40 -16.44 -11.58
C GLY A 100 8.04 -15.81 -11.28
N ARG A 101 7.65 -15.79 -10.00
CA ARG A 101 6.38 -15.20 -9.56
C ARG A 101 6.34 -13.69 -9.77
N ILE A 102 7.43 -12.99 -9.47
CA ILE A 102 7.56 -11.55 -9.68
C ILE A 102 7.57 -11.21 -11.17
N ASP A 103 8.29 -11.98 -12.00
CA ASP A 103 8.32 -11.75 -13.44
C ASP A 103 6.92 -11.91 -14.08
N ASP A 104 6.18 -12.94 -13.67
CA ASP A 104 4.80 -13.14 -14.12
C ASP A 104 3.85 -12.05 -13.59
N LEU A 105 4.02 -11.63 -12.33
CA LEU A 105 3.26 -10.52 -11.75
C LEU A 105 3.52 -9.20 -12.50
N ILE A 106 4.76 -8.88 -12.84
CA ILE A 106 5.12 -7.69 -13.62
C ILE A 106 4.44 -7.72 -14.99
N LYS A 107 4.43 -8.87 -15.68
CA LYS A 107 3.70 -9.02 -16.95
C LYS A 107 2.20 -8.75 -16.78
N LEU A 108 1.60 -9.22 -15.69
CA LEU A 108 0.18 -8.97 -15.41
C LEU A 108 -0.08 -7.48 -15.10
N ILE A 109 0.81 -6.82 -14.37
CA ILE A 109 0.73 -5.37 -14.08
C ILE A 109 0.83 -4.57 -15.39
N LYS A 110 1.81 -4.86 -16.26
CA LYS A 110 1.95 -4.20 -17.58
C LYS A 110 0.68 -4.31 -18.42
N ASN A 111 -0.03 -5.43 -18.31
CA ASN A 111 -1.27 -5.69 -19.02
C ASN A 111 -2.53 -5.18 -18.31
N LYS A 112 -2.39 -4.44 -17.19
CA LYS A 112 -3.53 -3.96 -16.36
C LYS A 112 -4.46 -5.10 -15.92
N ARG A 113 -3.89 -6.26 -15.57
CA ARG A 113 -4.64 -7.45 -15.07
C ARG A 113 -4.36 -7.74 -13.60
N VAL A 114 -3.90 -6.74 -12.86
CA VAL A 114 -3.64 -6.84 -11.43
C VAL A 114 -4.42 -5.78 -10.69
N ILE A 115 -5.06 -6.19 -9.60
CA ILE A 115 -5.65 -5.28 -8.62
C ILE A 115 -4.92 -5.53 -7.30
N PRO A 116 -4.13 -4.56 -6.79
CA PRO A 116 -3.58 -4.68 -5.44
C PRO A 116 -4.71 -4.75 -4.41
N PHE A 117 -4.56 -5.66 -3.47
CA PHE A 117 -5.41 -5.83 -2.31
C PHE A 117 -4.59 -5.47 -1.07
N VAL A 118 -4.90 -4.33 -0.46
CA VAL A 118 -4.07 -3.69 0.56
C VAL A 118 -4.67 -3.87 1.95
N GLY A 119 -3.88 -4.43 2.86
CA GLY A 119 -4.23 -4.59 4.26
C GLY A 119 -3.49 -3.62 5.17
N ALA A 120 -3.82 -3.67 6.47
CA ALA A 120 -3.33 -2.73 7.48
C ALA A 120 -1.81 -2.75 7.67
N GLY A 121 -1.12 -3.80 7.23
CA GLY A 121 0.34 -3.86 7.26
C GLY A 121 1.02 -2.78 6.41
N MET A 122 0.36 -2.29 5.36
CA MET A 122 0.93 -1.24 4.48
C MET A 122 0.83 0.17 5.05
N THR A 123 0.09 0.36 6.14
CA THR A 123 -0.19 1.68 6.71
C THR A 123 0.48 1.87 8.08
N VAL A 124 1.26 0.88 8.54
CA VAL A 124 1.95 0.91 9.84
C VAL A 124 2.98 2.04 9.90
N ASP A 125 3.75 2.26 8.84
CA ASP A 125 4.73 3.36 8.76
C ASP A 125 4.08 4.75 8.79
N CYS A 126 2.77 4.82 8.56
CA CYS A 126 1.94 6.02 8.70
C CYS A 126 1.27 6.11 10.08
N ASP A 127 1.82 5.42 11.08
CA ASP A 127 1.32 5.33 12.46
C ASP A 127 -0.09 4.71 12.60
N MET A 128 -0.56 3.97 11.58
CA MET A 128 -1.85 3.27 11.66
C MET A 128 -1.64 1.91 12.32
N PRO A 129 -2.35 1.58 13.42
CA PRO A 129 -2.21 0.28 14.03
C PRO A 129 -2.78 -0.82 13.13
N THR A 130 -2.19 -2.01 13.20
CA THR A 130 -2.84 -3.19 12.63
C THR A 130 -4.13 -3.49 13.39
N TRP A 131 -5.08 -4.18 12.74
CA TRP A 131 -6.34 -4.53 13.38
C TRP A 131 -6.15 -5.39 14.63
N THR A 132 -5.24 -6.35 14.56
CA THR A 132 -4.84 -7.20 15.69
C THR A 132 -4.34 -6.36 16.87
N ASN A 133 -3.41 -5.44 16.63
CA ASN A 133 -2.82 -4.62 17.68
C ASN A 133 -3.86 -3.67 18.29
N PHE A 134 -4.71 -3.06 17.45
CA PHE A 134 -5.78 -2.19 17.94
C PHE A 134 -6.76 -2.91 18.87
N LEU A 135 -7.21 -4.13 18.52
CA LEU A 135 -8.12 -4.90 19.36
C LEU A 135 -7.45 -5.36 20.68
N ILE A 136 -6.16 -5.69 20.65
CA ILE A 136 -5.38 -6.03 21.84
C ILE A 136 -5.24 -4.82 22.78
N ASP A 137 -4.94 -3.64 22.23
CA ASP A 137 -4.83 -2.40 23.00
C ASP A 137 -6.16 -2.08 23.68
N LEU A 138 -7.28 -2.14 22.96
CA LEU A 138 -8.61 -1.93 23.53
C LEU A 138 -8.94 -2.97 24.61
N ALA A 139 -8.63 -4.25 24.38
CA ALA A 139 -8.85 -5.30 25.37
C ALA A 139 -8.08 -5.04 26.68
N THR A 140 -6.84 -4.58 26.55
CA THR A 140 -5.97 -4.22 27.67
C THR A 140 -6.56 -3.05 28.46
N GLU A 141 -6.97 -1.98 27.77
CA GLU A 141 -7.61 -0.81 28.40
C GLU A 141 -8.91 -1.16 29.12
N GLN A 142 -9.68 -2.12 28.57
CA GLN A 142 -10.94 -2.59 29.15
C GLN A 142 -10.76 -3.68 30.22
N GLN A 143 -9.51 -4.01 30.58
CA GLN A 143 -9.16 -5.03 31.56
C GLN A 143 -9.77 -6.40 31.22
N LEU A 144 -9.85 -6.71 29.92
CA LEU A 144 -10.21 -8.04 29.44
C LEU A 144 -8.99 -8.97 29.49
N ASP A 145 -9.24 -10.26 29.47
CA ASP A 145 -8.20 -11.27 29.36
C ASP A 145 -7.58 -11.21 27.95
N VAL A 146 -6.38 -10.63 27.89
CA VAL A 146 -5.63 -10.42 26.64
C VAL A 146 -5.22 -11.74 25.99
N ASP A 147 -4.98 -12.80 26.77
CA ASP A 147 -4.58 -14.10 26.23
C ASP A 147 -5.75 -14.79 25.52
N ILE A 148 -6.96 -14.65 26.06
CA ILE A 148 -8.20 -15.08 25.38
C ILE A 148 -8.38 -14.32 24.06
N ILE A 149 -8.22 -12.99 24.07
CA ILE A 149 -8.35 -12.18 22.85
C ILE A 149 -7.29 -12.57 21.81
N LYS A 150 -6.02 -12.73 22.20
CA LYS A 150 -4.95 -13.19 21.31
C LYS A 150 -5.27 -14.57 20.71
N ALA A 151 -5.77 -15.51 21.52
CA ALA A 151 -6.17 -16.82 21.04
C ALA A 151 -7.31 -16.72 20.00
N MET A 152 -8.33 -15.91 20.26
CA MET A 152 -9.43 -15.66 19.32
C MET A 152 -8.94 -15.06 17.99
N LEU A 153 -8.08 -14.03 18.05
CA LEU A 153 -7.51 -13.38 16.87
C LEU A 153 -6.62 -14.33 16.05
N SER A 154 -5.82 -15.18 16.73
CA SER A 154 -5.02 -16.23 16.08
C SER A 154 -5.88 -17.27 15.37
N GLY A 155 -7.09 -17.52 15.90
CA GLY A 155 -8.11 -18.38 15.29
C GLY A 155 -8.95 -17.69 14.22
N GLY A 156 -8.67 -16.43 13.89
CA GLY A 156 -9.39 -15.69 12.85
C GLY A 156 -10.70 -15.02 13.29
N LYS A 157 -11.01 -15.02 14.59
CA LYS A 157 -12.28 -14.53 15.14
C LYS A 157 -12.28 -13.02 15.39
N TYR A 158 -11.91 -12.25 14.37
CA TYR A 158 -11.78 -10.79 14.47
C TYR A 158 -13.12 -10.09 14.73
N ASP A 159 -14.17 -10.55 14.06
CA ASP A 159 -15.54 -10.04 14.19
C ASP A 159 -16.15 -10.34 15.57
N GLU A 160 -15.97 -11.56 16.09
CA GLU A 160 -16.38 -11.91 17.46
C GLU A 160 -15.62 -11.07 18.52
N CYS A 161 -14.32 -10.82 18.32
CA CYS A 161 -13.54 -9.95 19.22
C CYS A 161 -14.06 -8.51 19.20
N ALA A 162 -14.36 -7.99 18.02
CA ALA A 162 -14.91 -6.66 17.86
C ALA A 162 -16.27 -6.52 18.55
N ASP A 163 -17.16 -7.52 18.42
CA ASP A 163 -18.46 -7.55 19.11
C ASP A 163 -18.31 -7.52 20.63
N ILE A 164 -17.35 -8.27 21.19
CA ILE A 164 -17.08 -8.28 22.64
C ILE A 164 -16.66 -6.88 23.12
N LEU A 165 -15.73 -6.25 22.40
CA LEU A 165 -15.21 -4.93 22.76
C LEU A 165 -16.27 -3.84 22.63
N ILE A 166 -17.04 -3.85 21.54
CA ILE A 166 -18.15 -2.92 21.32
C ILE A 166 -19.20 -3.05 22.44
N LYS A 167 -19.59 -4.28 22.81
CA LYS A 167 -20.53 -4.51 23.92
C LYS A 167 -20.01 -4.00 25.26
N LYS A 168 -18.70 -4.11 25.49
CA LYS A 168 -18.05 -3.66 26.73
C LYS A 168 -17.97 -2.13 26.83
N MET A 169 -17.64 -1.46 25.72
CA MET A 169 -17.35 -0.02 25.68
C MET A 169 -18.53 0.84 25.23
N GLN A 170 -19.58 0.21 24.69
CA GLN A 170 -20.63 0.84 23.89
C GLN A 170 -20.10 1.43 22.57
N ASP A 171 -20.99 1.54 21.58
CA ASP A 171 -20.63 1.99 20.22
C ASP A 171 -19.89 3.33 20.19
N ILE A 172 -20.30 4.27 21.05
CA ILE A 172 -19.77 5.65 21.05
C ILE A 172 -18.28 5.67 21.40
N GLN A 173 -17.87 5.02 22.50
CA GLN A 173 -16.47 5.02 22.94
C GLN A 173 -15.59 4.23 21.98
N PHE A 174 -16.10 3.12 21.44
CA PHE A 174 -15.38 2.35 20.43
C PHE A 174 -15.12 3.19 19.18
N ASN A 175 -16.16 3.83 18.63
CA ASN A 175 -16.05 4.68 17.44
C ASN A 175 -15.13 5.89 17.68
N GLU A 176 -15.15 6.49 18.87
CA GLU A 176 -14.23 7.56 19.25
C GLU A 176 -12.78 7.08 19.19
N LYS A 177 -12.42 6.04 19.94
CA LYS A 177 -11.04 5.51 19.96
C LYS A 177 -10.57 5.07 18.59
N TYR A 178 -11.46 4.41 17.85
CA TYR A 178 -11.23 4.03 16.47
C TYR A 178 -10.86 5.24 15.61
N ARG A 179 -11.70 6.29 15.61
CA ARG A 179 -11.46 7.52 14.85
C ARG A 179 -10.13 8.16 15.24
N HIS A 180 -9.82 8.24 16.53
CA HIS A 180 -8.58 8.86 17.00
C HIS A 180 -7.32 8.08 16.60
N LYS A 181 -7.38 6.75 16.51
CA LYS A 181 -6.23 5.89 16.19
C LYS A 181 -5.98 5.75 14.69
N PHE A 182 -7.03 5.79 13.86
CA PHE A 182 -6.93 5.60 12.40
C PHE A 182 -6.97 6.92 11.60
N THR A 183 -6.90 8.07 12.27
CA THR A 183 -6.77 9.37 11.58
C THR A 183 -5.31 9.64 11.23
N LEU A 184 -5.01 9.72 9.93
CA LEU A 184 -3.72 10.18 9.44
C LEU A 184 -3.47 11.64 9.84
N ARG A 185 -2.35 11.91 10.52
CA ARG A 185 -1.96 13.25 10.99
C ARG A 185 -0.71 13.82 10.31
N GLY A 186 0.03 12.98 9.59
CA GLY A 186 1.30 13.34 8.95
C GLY A 186 1.31 13.00 7.46
N PRO A 187 2.47 13.17 6.80
CA PRO A 187 2.64 12.75 5.41
C PRO A 187 2.54 11.22 5.29
N VAL A 188 2.25 10.76 4.08
CA VAL A 188 2.31 9.33 3.75
C VAL A 188 3.78 8.89 3.78
N LYS A 189 4.05 7.80 4.50
CA LYS A 189 5.38 7.22 4.69
C LYS A 189 5.42 5.76 4.27
N GLY A 190 6.64 5.24 4.11
CA GLY A 190 6.90 3.84 3.83
C GLY A 190 6.53 3.42 2.41
N SER A 191 6.46 2.12 2.22
CA SER A 191 6.37 1.49 0.90
C SER A 191 5.07 1.78 0.13
N ILE A 192 4.03 2.30 0.78
CA ILE A 192 2.76 2.65 0.13
C ILE A 192 2.92 3.81 -0.87
N LYS A 193 3.97 4.64 -0.75
CA LYS A 193 4.28 5.74 -1.68
C LYS A 193 4.51 5.27 -3.13
N TYR A 194 4.90 4.01 -3.34
CA TYR A 194 5.14 3.44 -4.68
C TYR A 194 3.86 3.01 -5.40
N PHE A 195 2.73 2.91 -4.71
CA PHE A 195 1.49 2.36 -5.26
C PHE A 195 0.95 3.14 -6.46
N PRO A 196 0.90 4.49 -6.45
CA PRO A 196 0.42 5.26 -7.60
C PRO A 196 1.22 5.03 -8.88
N ASN A 197 2.52 4.74 -8.77
CA ASN A 197 3.38 4.45 -9.92
C ASN A 197 3.18 3.02 -10.44
N LEU A 198 2.94 2.08 -9.54
CA LEU A 198 2.85 0.65 -9.87
C LEU A 198 1.46 0.22 -10.33
N PHE A 199 0.41 0.79 -9.73
CA PHE A 199 -0.96 0.30 -9.89
C PHE A 199 -1.90 1.43 -10.30
N ASN A 200 -2.34 1.37 -11.56
CA ASN A 200 -3.22 2.37 -12.16
C ASN A 200 -4.55 1.81 -12.69
N ASN A 201 -4.93 0.61 -12.23
CA ASN A 201 -6.14 -0.11 -12.68
C ASN A 201 -7.09 -0.43 -11.51
N GLY A 202 -7.04 0.38 -10.46
CA GLY A 202 -7.84 0.25 -9.24
C GLY A 202 -7.12 -0.47 -8.11
N VAL A 203 -7.59 -0.27 -6.89
CA VAL A 203 -7.03 -0.81 -5.65
C VAL A 203 -8.17 -1.27 -4.75
N ILE A 204 -8.07 -2.44 -4.15
CA ILE A 204 -9.03 -2.90 -3.13
C ILE A 204 -8.37 -2.81 -1.77
N THR A 205 -9.11 -2.40 -0.74
CA THR A 205 -8.61 -2.41 0.63
C THR A 205 -9.71 -2.72 1.65
N THR A 206 -9.31 -3.37 2.74
CA THR A 206 -10.12 -3.54 3.95
C THR A 206 -9.78 -2.50 5.02
N ASN A 207 -8.82 -1.62 4.76
CA ASN A 207 -8.42 -0.57 5.68
C ASN A 207 -9.47 0.53 5.72
N PHE A 208 -9.61 1.15 6.89
CA PHE A 208 -10.55 2.25 7.10
C PHE A 208 -9.88 3.63 7.12
N ASP A 209 -8.57 3.68 7.44
CA ASP A 209 -7.73 4.88 7.38
C ASP A 209 -7.68 5.50 5.98
N LYS A 210 -7.23 6.76 5.91
CA LYS A 210 -7.17 7.54 4.67
C LYS A 210 -5.77 7.55 4.01
N VAL A 211 -4.90 6.58 4.32
CA VAL A 211 -3.50 6.59 3.86
C VAL A 211 -3.41 6.35 2.36
N LEU A 212 -4.16 5.38 1.82
CA LEU A 212 -4.19 5.10 0.38
C LEU A 212 -4.74 6.29 -0.41
N GLU A 213 -5.82 6.91 0.08
CA GLU A 213 -6.40 8.10 -0.50
C GLU A 213 -5.38 9.24 -0.56
N SER A 214 -4.60 9.39 0.50
CA SER A 214 -3.55 10.41 0.57
C SER A 214 -2.37 10.08 -0.36
N ALA A 215 -2.03 8.79 -0.51
CA ALA A 215 -0.95 8.33 -1.40
C ALA A 215 -1.29 8.56 -2.88
N TYR A 216 -2.53 8.26 -3.28
CA TYR A 216 -3.01 8.46 -4.65
C TYR A 216 -3.42 9.91 -4.96
N GLY A 217 -3.65 10.72 -3.92
CA GLY A 217 -4.14 12.09 -4.04
C GLY A 217 -5.58 12.20 -4.53
N THR A 218 -6.02 13.42 -4.85
CA THR A 218 -7.41 13.72 -5.23
C THR A 218 -7.81 13.22 -6.63
N VAL A 219 -6.89 12.63 -7.38
CA VAL A 219 -7.09 12.20 -8.76
C VAL A 219 -7.87 10.89 -8.85
N VAL A 220 -7.74 10.01 -7.84
CA VAL A 220 -8.36 8.69 -7.84
C VAL A 220 -9.62 8.69 -6.98
N PRO A 221 -10.81 8.43 -7.55
CA PRO A 221 -12.04 8.38 -6.79
C PRO A 221 -12.02 7.26 -5.75
N VAL A 222 -12.49 7.58 -4.55
CA VAL A 222 -12.68 6.62 -3.47
C VAL A 222 -14.12 6.15 -3.50
N LYS A 223 -14.31 4.83 -3.48
CA LYS A 223 -15.61 4.19 -3.43
C LYS A 223 -15.78 3.51 -2.08
N GLU A 224 -16.87 3.84 -1.41
CA GLU A 224 -17.36 3.17 -0.21
C GLU A 224 -18.79 2.68 -0.41
N GLY A 225 -19.18 1.61 0.28
CA GLY A 225 -20.51 1.03 0.15
C GLY A 225 -20.73 0.36 -1.20
N VAL A 226 -20.32 -0.91 -1.30
CA VAL A 226 -20.42 -1.70 -2.54
C VAL A 226 -21.84 -1.64 -3.10
N ASN A 227 -21.92 -1.29 -4.39
CA ASN A 227 -23.16 -1.27 -5.15
C ASN A 227 -22.94 -1.89 -6.54
N SER A 228 -24.01 -1.98 -7.33
CA SER A 228 -23.98 -2.61 -8.66
C SER A 228 -22.99 -1.96 -9.63
N ASP A 229 -22.70 -0.67 -9.49
CA ASP A 229 -21.79 0.04 -10.39
C ASP A 229 -20.35 -0.43 -10.21
N TRP A 230 -19.96 -0.88 -9.00
CA TRP A 230 -18.60 -1.38 -8.74
C TRP A 230 -18.26 -2.59 -9.62
N VAL A 231 -19.24 -3.45 -9.86
CA VAL A 231 -19.09 -4.63 -10.74
C VAL A 231 -18.79 -4.19 -12.17
N SER A 232 -19.47 -3.15 -12.67
CA SER A 232 -19.18 -2.59 -13.99
C SER A 232 -17.84 -1.87 -14.02
N ASP A 233 -17.56 -1.07 -12.98
CA ASP A 233 -16.35 -0.26 -12.87
C ASP A 233 -15.09 -1.13 -12.87
N VAL A 234 -15.10 -2.24 -12.11
CA VAL A 234 -13.95 -3.17 -12.08
C VAL A 234 -13.78 -3.94 -13.38
N LYS A 235 -14.87 -4.35 -14.05
CA LYS A 235 -14.81 -5.00 -15.37
C LYS A 235 -14.21 -4.08 -16.44
N CYS A 236 -14.49 -2.78 -16.36
CA CYS A 236 -13.94 -1.78 -17.25
C CYS A 236 -12.53 -1.30 -16.88
N GLY A 237 -11.94 -1.80 -15.77
CA GLY A 237 -10.63 -1.37 -15.31
C GLY A 237 -10.61 0.10 -14.86
N LYS A 238 -11.70 0.60 -14.28
CA LYS A 238 -11.72 1.99 -13.77
C LYS A 238 -10.76 2.09 -12.58
N HIS A 239 -9.86 3.07 -12.67
CA HIS A 239 -8.91 3.37 -11.60
C HIS A 239 -9.63 4.06 -10.44
N GLN A 240 -9.92 3.29 -9.39
CA GLN A 240 -10.62 3.71 -8.18
C GLN A 240 -10.05 2.98 -6.95
N ILE A 241 -10.21 3.57 -5.76
CA ILE A 241 -9.92 2.91 -4.48
C ILE A 241 -11.23 2.32 -3.96
N TYR A 242 -11.34 1.00 -3.93
CA TYR A 242 -12.49 0.23 -3.49
C TYR A 242 -12.32 -0.19 -2.02
N LYS A 243 -12.96 0.56 -1.10
CA LYS A 243 -12.93 0.25 0.34
C LYS A 243 -14.06 -0.70 0.68
N ILE A 244 -13.80 -2.00 0.54
CA ILE A 244 -14.84 -3.03 0.62
C ILE A 244 -15.45 -3.20 2.02
N HIS A 245 -14.73 -2.80 3.06
CA HIS A 245 -15.23 -2.76 4.43
C HIS A 245 -15.75 -1.38 4.83
N GLY A 246 -15.75 -0.40 3.94
CA GLY A 246 -16.25 0.96 4.18
C GLY A 246 -15.19 1.90 4.76
N THR A 247 -15.67 3.00 5.38
CA THR A 247 -14.82 4.03 5.99
C THR A 247 -15.27 4.32 7.41
N MET A 248 -14.47 5.12 8.12
CA MET A 248 -14.80 5.63 9.45
C MET A 248 -16.07 6.50 9.47
N GLU A 249 -16.33 7.26 8.41
CA GLU A 249 -17.41 8.25 8.34
C GLU A 249 -18.74 7.58 7.96
N GLY A 250 -18.69 6.52 7.16
CA GLY A 250 -19.86 5.78 6.66
C GLY A 250 -20.23 4.55 7.49
N VAL A 251 -20.78 4.73 8.69
CA VAL A 251 -21.24 3.61 9.56
C VAL A 251 -22.21 2.67 8.82
N ALA A 252 -23.08 3.20 7.96
CA ALA A 252 -24.02 2.42 7.16
C ALA A 252 -23.34 1.42 6.20
N ASN A 253 -22.10 1.71 5.81
CA ASN A 253 -21.33 0.96 4.82
C ASN A 253 -20.20 0.12 5.41
N ARG A 254 -20.01 0.19 6.73
CA ARG A 254 -18.96 -0.47 7.48
C ARG A 254 -19.16 -1.99 7.56
N VAL A 255 -18.05 -2.73 7.57
CA VAL A 255 -18.00 -4.17 7.85
C VAL A 255 -16.99 -4.44 8.94
N LEU A 256 -17.46 -4.64 10.18
CA LEU A 256 -16.60 -4.77 11.35
C LEU A 256 -17.14 -5.80 12.36
N THR A 257 -18.42 -5.73 12.69
CA THR A 257 -19.12 -6.66 13.59
C THR A 257 -19.51 -7.94 12.87
N LYS A 258 -19.77 -9.02 13.62
CA LYS A 258 -20.23 -10.28 13.02
C LYS A 258 -21.50 -10.09 12.19
N ALA A 259 -22.46 -9.33 12.71
CA ALA A 259 -23.71 -9.04 12.00
C ALA A 259 -23.49 -8.25 10.70
N GLU A 260 -22.53 -7.32 10.67
CA GLU A 260 -22.17 -6.58 9.46
C GLU A 260 -21.46 -7.50 8.44
N TYR A 261 -20.56 -8.40 8.89
CA TYR A 261 -19.95 -9.42 8.03
C TYR A 261 -21.01 -10.36 7.44
N ASP A 262 -21.88 -10.92 8.28
CA ASP A 262 -22.94 -11.83 7.86
C ASP A 262 -23.88 -11.17 6.83
N LYS A 263 -24.20 -9.88 7.03
CA LYS A 263 -25.02 -9.10 6.10
C LYS A 263 -24.36 -8.89 4.73
N ARG A 264 -23.02 -8.81 4.67
CA ARG A 264 -22.29 -8.47 3.44
C ARG A 264 -21.68 -9.68 2.72
N TYR A 265 -21.36 -10.73 3.46
CA TYR A 265 -20.77 -11.95 2.92
C TYR A 265 -21.71 -13.16 2.97
N GLY A 266 -22.73 -13.17 3.84
CA GLY A 266 -23.58 -14.33 4.15
C GLY A 266 -23.27 -14.86 5.55
N SER A 267 -24.24 -15.47 6.26
CA SER A 267 -24.06 -15.91 7.66
C SER A 267 -23.17 -17.15 7.77
N ASP A 268 -23.66 -18.26 7.22
CA ASP A 268 -23.06 -19.59 7.40
C ASP A 268 -22.12 -19.96 6.25
N ASP A 269 -22.36 -19.38 5.07
CA ASP A 269 -21.59 -19.61 3.85
C ASP A 269 -21.59 -18.33 3.00
N ILE A 270 -20.60 -18.21 2.12
CA ILE A 270 -20.44 -17.09 1.20
C ILE A 270 -21.62 -17.05 0.24
N ASN A 271 -22.41 -15.99 0.29
CA ASN A 271 -23.56 -15.78 -0.57
C ASN A 271 -23.18 -14.86 -1.74
N PHE A 272 -23.00 -15.43 -2.94
CA PHE A 272 -22.68 -14.70 -4.18
C PHE A 272 -23.84 -13.86 -4.73
N GLU A 273 -25.00 -13.81 -4.07
CA GLU A 273 -26.07 -12.87 -4.43
C GLU A 273 -25.92 -11.49 -3.80
N LEU A 274 -25.05 -11.35 -2.80
CA LEU A 274 -24.77 -10.07 -2.13
C LEU A 274 -23.81 -9.21 -2.96
N GLU A 275 -23.99 -7.89 -2.93
CA GLU A 275 -23.21 -6.95 -3.75
C GLU A 275 -21.69 -7.06 -3.54
N LEU A 276 -21.25 -7.21 -2.29
CA LEU A 276 -19.82 -7.31 -1.96
C LEU A 276 -19.18 -8.58 -2.52
N THR A 277 -19.83 -9.74 -2.36
CA THR A 277 -19.31 -11.02 -2.87
C THR A 277 -19.39 -11.07 -4.40
N LYS A 278 -20.43 -10.48 -5.03
CA LYS A 278 -20.52 -10.27 -6.48
C LYS A 278 -19.35 -9.45 -7.01
N PHE A 279 -19.01 -8.36 -6.31
CA PHE A 279 -17.87 -7.52 -6.63
C PHE A 279 -16.55 -8.29 -6.54
N ILE A 280 -16.27 -8.93 -5.40
CA ILE A 280 -15.02 -9.70 -5.20
C ILE A 280 -14.90 -10.81 -6.25
N LYS A 281 -15.99 -11.56 -6.50
CA LYS A 281 -16.06 -12.59 -7.54
C LYS A 281 -15.68 -12.02 -8.90
N THR A 282 -16.36 -10.96 -9.31
CA THR A 282 -16.11 -10.32 -10.61
C THR A 282 -14.66 -9.83 -10.71
N ALA A 283 -14.15 -9.18 -9.68
CA ALA A 283 -12.80 -8.65 -9.66
C ALA A 283 -11.74 -9.76 -9.76
N ALA A 284 -11.96 -10.89 -9.08
CA ALA A 284 -11.09 -12.08 -9.16
C ALA A 284 -11.21 -12.84 -10.50
N GLU A 285 -12.33 -12.71 -11.21
CA GLU A 285 -12.52 -13.29 -12.56
C GLU A 285 -11.79 -12.48 -13.64
N VAL A 286 -11.76 -11.14 -13.53
CA VAL A 286 -11.16 -10.27 -14.55
C VAL A 286 -9.71 -9.90 -14.27
N SER A 287 -9.22 -10.10 -13.04
CA SER A 287 -7.88 -9.70 -12.62
C SER A 287 -7.30 -10.59 -11.53
N SER A 288 -5.98 -10.67 -11.50
CA SER A 288 -5.25 -11.27 -10.40
C SER A 288 -5.17 -10.30 -9.22
N PHE A 289 -5.63 -10.73 -8.04
CA PHE A 289 -5.32 -10.01 -6.81
C PHE A 289 -3.84 -10.11 -6.45
N PHE A 290 -3.29 -9.00 -6.00
CA PHE A 290 -1.97 -8.94 -5.39
C PHE A 290 -2.08 -8.44 -3.95
N PHE A 291 -2.01 -9.36 -2.99
CA PHE A 291 -2.17 -9.07 -1.57
C PHE A 291 -0.88 -8.51 -0.94
N ILE A 292 -0.98 -7.34 -0.33
CA ILE A 292 0.17 -6.65 0.28
C ILE A 292 -0.26 -6.09 1.64
N GLY A 293 0.58 -6.27 2.67
CA GLY A 293 0.24 -5.93 4.06
C GLY A 293 -0.96 -6.71 4.63
N CYS A 294 -1.29 -7.86 4.01
CA CYS A 294 -2.36 -8.75 4.44
C CYS A 294 -1.75 -10.00 5.08
N SER A 295 -2.21 -10.37 6.27
CA SER A 295 -1.76 -11.60 6.94
C SER A 295 -2.35 -12.87 6.31
N LEU A 296 -3.46 -12.77 5.57
CA LEU A 296 -4.15 -13.88 4.88
C LEU A 296 -4.33 -15.12 5.77
N THR A 297 -4.69 -14.94 7.04
CA THR A 297 -4.83 -16.05 8.01
C THR A 297 -6.22 -16.66 7.92
N VAL A 298 -7.26 -15.87 8.17
CA VAL A 298 -8.68 -16.23 8.01
C VAL A 298 -9.43 -14.93 7.72
N ASP A 299 -9.75 -14.69 6.45
CA ASP A 299 -10.53 -13.53 6.01
C ASP A 299 -11.69 -14.06 5.16
N ARG A 300 -12.88 -13.45 5.27
CA ARG A 300 -14.05 -13.78 4.44
C ARG A 300 -13.75 -13.60 2.95
N VAL A 301 -12.82 -12.71 2.58
CA VAL A 301 -12.31 -12.61 1.21
C VAL A 301 -11.60 -13.90 0.77
N ILE A 302 -10.83 -14.55 1.65
CA ILE A 302 -10.17 -15.82 1.35
C ILE A 302 -11.19 -16.95 1.21
N GLN A 303 -12.25 -16.95 2.03
CA GLN A 303 -13.37 -17.88 1.87
C GLN A 303 -14.09 -17.68 0.53
N VAL A 304 -14.26 -16.43 0.08
CA VAL A 304 -14.78 -16.13 -1.26
C VAL A 304 -13.88 -16.77 -2.33
N LEU A 305 -12.56 -16.57 -2.27
CA LEU A 305 -11.63 -17.15 -3.24
C LEU A 305 -11.61 -18.68 -3.21
N GLU A 306 -11.67 -19.28 -2.01
CA GLU A 306 -11.77 -20.73 -1.84
C GLU A 306 -13.02 -21.26 -2.56
N LYS A 307 -14.17 -20.65 -2.30
CA LYS A 307 -15.44 -21.02 -2.92
C LYS A 307 -15.43 -20.84 -4.45
N LEU A 308 -14.80 -19.77 -4.95
CA LEU A 308 -14.61 -19.59 -6.40
C LEU A 308 -13.77 -20.70 -7.03
N LYS A 309 -12.74 -21.18 -6.33
CA LYS A 309 -11.94 -22.29 -6.82
C LYS A 309 -12.73 -23.60 -6.79
N THR A 310 -13.38 -23.92 -5.67
CA THR A 310 -14.01 -25.23 -5.45
C THR A 310 -15.32 -25.39 -6.24
N GLU A 311 -16.14 -24.36 -6.32
CA GLU A 311 -17.48 -24.44 -6.93
C GLU A 311 -17.54 -23.87 -8.35
N TYR A 312 -16.71 -22.87 -8.65
CA TYR A 312 -16.72 -22.19 -9.96
C TYR A 312 -15.50 -22.54 -10.81
N SER A 313 -14.64 -23.48 -10.36
CA SER A 313 -13.44 -23.93 -11.08
C SER A 313 -12.53 -22.77 -11.52
N SER A 314 -12.47 -21.70 -10.72
CA SER A 314 -11.60 -20.56 -11.02
C SER A 314 -10.14 -21.01 -11.03
N ASN A 315 -9.45 -20.66 -12.12
CA ASN A 315 -8.03 -20.93 -12.32
C ASN A 315 -7.20 -19.63 -12.28
N THR A 316 -7.80 -18.50 -11.90
CA THR A 316 -7.06 -17.25 -11.74
C THR A 316 -6.03 -17.41 -10.63
N LEU A 317 -4.77 -17.13 -10.96
CA LEU A 317 -3.69 -17.09 -9.99
C LEU A 317 -3.63 -15.71 -9.35
N HIS A 318 -3.44 -15.69 -8.04
CA HIS A 318 -3.26 -14.50 -7.22
C HIS A 318 -1.86 -14.50 -6.62
N TYR A 319 -1.39 -13.35 -6.17
CA TYR A 319 -0.05 -13.19 -5.60
C TYR A 319 -0.14 -12.55 -4.22
N ALA A 320 0.84 -12.80 -3.36
CA ALA A 320 0.88 -12.16 -2.05
C ALA A 320 2.31 -11.94 -1.57
N PHE A 321 2.63 -10.76 -1.04
CA PHE A 321 3.84 -10.59 -0.24
C PHE A 321 3.61 -11.13 1.17
N LEU A 322 4.39 -12.12 1.56
CA LEU A 322 4.29 -12.78 2.87
C LEU A 322 5.66 -13.02 3.49
N GLN A 323 5.71 -12.95 4.82
CA GLN A 323 6.87 -13.38 5.59
C GLN A 323 7.09 -14.88 5.40
N LYS A 324 8.33 -15.28 5.14
CA LYS A 324 8.75 -16.69 5.07
C LYS A 324 8.78 -17.27 6.48
N PRO A 325 7.98 -18.29 6.80
CA PRO A 325 8.14 -19.02 8.05
C PRO A 325 9.55 -19.59 8.16
N SER A 326 10.18 -19.40 9.33
CA SER A 326 11.52 -19.93 9.62
C SER A 326 11.55 -21.46 9.68
N ASP A 327 10.43 -22.07 10.08
CA ASP A 327 10.25 -23.53 10.12
C ASP A 327 9.75 -24.06 8.77
N GLU A 328 10.47 -25.04 8.21
CA GLU A 328 10.14 -25.65 6.91
C GLU A 328 8.78 -26.36 6.90
N GLY A 329 8.38 -26.98 8.02
CA GLY A 329 7.07 -27.61 8.15
C GLY A 329 5.93 -26.59 8.06
N LEU A 330 6.06 -25.48 8.79
CA LEU A 330 5.14 -24.35 8.71
C LEU A 330 5.13 -23.68 7.34
N LEU A 331 6.29 -23.58 6.67
CA LEU A 331 6.37 -23.07 5.30
C LEU A 331 5.55 -23.94 4.33
N VAL A 332 5.71 -25.26 4.38
CA VAL A 332 4.96 -26.19 3.53
C VAL A 332 3.46 -26.15 3.85
N GLU A 333 3.07 -26.12 5.13
CA GLU A 333 1.67 -25.99 5.53
C GLU A 333 1.06 -24.69 5.00
N ARG A 334 1.81 -23.58 5.11
CA ARG A 334 1.38 -22.28 4.64
C ARG A 334 1.23 -22.25 3.12
N GLN A 335 2.17 -22.83 2.38
CA GLN A 335 2.08 -22.97 0.93
C GLN A 335 0.85 -23.78 0.52
N ASN A 336 0.58 -24.90 1.19
CA ASN A 336 -0.59 -25.73 0.91
C ASN A 336 -1.90 -24.99 1.18
N LYS A 337 -1.98 -24.21 2.27
CA LYS A 337 -3.14 -23.35 2.57
C LYS A 337 -3.38 -22.31 1.47
N LEU A 338 -2.35 -21.62 1.01
CA LEU A 338 -2.47 -20.61 -0.05
C LEU A 338 -2.79 -21.24 -1.42
N ALA A 339 -2.24 -22.42 -1.71
CA ALA A 339 -2.53 -23.16 -2.93
C ALA A 339 -4.01 -23.57 -3.03
N LYS A 340 -4.69 -23.84 -1.91
CA LYS A 340 -6.15 -24.09 -1.88
C LYS A 340 -6.99 -22.91 -2.39
N VAL A 341 -6.43 -21.71 -2.43
CA VAL A 341 -7.11 -20.49 -2.91
C VAL A 341 -6.40 -19.82 -4.08
N ASN A 342 -5.53 -20.56 -4.79
CA ASN A 342 -4.74 -20.09 -5.94
C ASN A 342 -3.85 -18.88 -5.65
N ILE A 343 -3.41 -18.69 -4.40
CA ILE A 343 -2.47 -17.63 -4.04
C ILE A 343 -1.04 -18.18 -4.11
N LEU A 344 -0.20 -17.51 -4.89
CA LEU A 344 1.22 -17.76 -5.01
C LEU A 344 1.98 -16.75 -4.12
N PRO A 345 2.62 -17.21 -3.03
CA PRO A 345 3.36 -16.31 -2.15
C PRO A 345 4.67 -15.85 -2.79
N ILE A 346 5.00 -14.58 -2.64
CA ILE A 346 6.34 -14.04 -2.85
C ILE A 346 6.87 -13.71 -1.45
N TRP A 347 7.93 -14.40 -1.09
CA TRP A 347 8.42 -14.45 0.29
C TRP A 347 9.38 -13.30 0.59
N TYR A 348 9.39 -12.82 1.82
CA TYR A 348 10.46 -12.00 2.37
C TYR A 348 10.83 -12.50 3.78
N PRO A 349 12.03 -12.20 4.29
CA PRO A 349 12.47 -12.65 5.61
C PRO A 349 11.50 -12.25 6.73
N GLU A 350 11.40 -13.08 7.77
CA GLU A 350 10.48 -12.82 8.88
C GLU A 350 10.86 -11.52 9.63
N LYS A 351 9.86 -10.68 9.89
CA LYS A 351 9.97 -9.35 10.53
C LYS A 351 10.80 -8.30 9.79
N ASP A 352 11.25 -8.60 8.58
CA ASP A 352 12.02 -7.68 7.75
C ASP A 352 11.09 -6.98 6.74
N TYR A 353 10.29 -6.04 7.25
CA TYR A 353 9.27 -5.36 6.47
C TYR A 353 9.86 -4.39 5.42
N GLU A 354 11.11 -3.95 5.60
CA GLU A 354 11.84 -3.11 4.65
C GLU A 354 12.02 -3.81 3.30
N LYS A 355 12.10 -5.15 3.30
CA LYS A 355 12.17 -5.94 2.05
C LYS A 355 10.91 -5.83 1.20
N VAL A 356 9.75 -5.46 1.78
CA VAL A 356 8.55 -5.13 0.99
C VAL A 356 8.78 -3.88 0.15
N GLU A 357 9.40 -2.86 0.72
CA GLU A 357 9.76 -1.64 -0.02
C GLU A 357 10.73 -1.98 -1.15
N LEU A 358 11.75 -2.78 -0.85
CA LEU A 358 12.76 -3.19 -1.82
C LEU A 358 12.14 -3.97 -3.00
N LEU A 359 11.22 -4.91 -2.73
CA LEU A 359 10.49 -5.63 -3.79
C LEU A 359 9.63 -4.70 -4.66
N LEU A 360 8.97 -3.71 -4.06
CA LEU A 360 8.18 -2.72 -4.81
C LEU A 360 9.08 -1.81 -5.66
N LYS A 361 10.23 -1.39 -5.13
CA LYS A 361 11.27 -0.66 -5.88
C LYS A 361 11.76 -1.47 -7.08
N TYR A 362 12.08 -2.76 -6.89
CA TYR A 362 12.45 -3.67 -7.98
C TYR A 362 11.38 -3.70 -9.07
N MET A 363 10.12 -3.92 -8.69
CA MET A 363 9.00 -3.99 -9.63
C MET A 363 8.84 -2.67 -10.39
N LYS A 364 9.02 -1.52 -9.73
CA LYS A 364 8.98 -0.20 -10.36
C LYS A 364 10.07 -0.07 -11.42
N TYR A 365 11.31 -0.41 -11.09
CA TYR A 365 12.43 -0.30 -12.04
C TYR A 365 12.28 -1.24 -13.25
N ARG A 366 11.79 -2.46 -13.04
CA ARG A 366 11.45 -3.41 -14.14
C ARG A 366 10.29 -2.92 -15.02
N LEU A 367 9.36 -2.14 -14.48
CA LEU A 367 8.27 -1.52 -15.22
C LEU A 367 8.76 -0.32 -16.04
N GLU A 368 9.68 0.47 -15.47
CA GLU A 368 10.33 1.62 -16.13
C GLU A 368 11.40 1.22 -17.15
N GLY A 369 11.85 -0.04 -17.14
CA GLY A 369 12.90 -0.55 -18.04
C GLY A 369 14.31 -0.13 -17.64
N LYS A 370 14.52 0.22 -16.36
CA LYS A 370 15.81 0.60 -15.80
C LYS A 370 16.70 -0.61 -15.47
N ILE A 371 16.09 -1.78 -15.25
CA ILE A 371 16.73 -3.08 -14.98
C ILE A 371 15.98 -4.23 -15.65
#